data_AF-A0A2V8JQ25-F1
#
_entry.id   AF-A0A2V8JQ25-F1
#
_cell.length_a   1.000
_cell.length_b   1.000
_cell.length_c   1.000
_cell.angle_alpha   90.00
_cell.angle_beta   90.00
_cell.angle_gamma   90.00
#
_symmetry.space_group_name_H-M   'P 1'
#
loop_
_entity.id
_entity.type
_entity.pdbx_description
1 polymer ?
#
loop_
_entity_poly.entity_id
_entity_poly.type
_entity_poly.pdbx_seq_one_letter_code
_entity_poly.pdbx_strand_id
1 'polypeptide(L)'
;MQKLNVEFKARLENLDVIREKLRTLNPREVGTDRQRDTYFEVREGRLKLREGNIENSLIFYRRTDQAATRDSLVYLASISYPSELRPVLEAALPISAVV
;
A
#
# COMPACT_ATOMS: atom_id res chain seq x y z
N MET A 1 9.97 -4.91 9.24
CA MET A 1 11.30 -5.15 8.61
C MET A 1 11.50 -4.14 7.49
N GLN A 2 12.69 -3.56 7.34
CA GLN A 2 12.99 -2.64 6.24
C GLN A 2 13.10 -3.43 4.93
N LYS A 3 12.44 -2.95 3.87
CA LYS A 3 12.50 -3.55 2.53
C LYS A 3 12.74 -2.46 1.49
N LEU A 4 13.59 -2.77 0.52
CA LEU A 4 13.65 -2.01 -0.73
C LEU A 4 12.46 -2.45 -1.59
N ASN A 5 11.59 -1.51 -1.94
CA ASN A 5 10.50 -1.77 -2.88
C ASN A 5 10.80 -1.04 -4.20
N VAL A 6 10.92 -1.80 -5.29
CA VAL A 6 11.05 -1.27 -6.65
C VAL A 6 9.76 -1.61 -7.39
N GLU A 7 8.96 -0.58 -7.69
CA GLU A 7 7.61 -0.74 -8.22
C GLU A 7 7.41 0.07 -9.51
N PHE A 8 6.83 -0.59 -10.52
CA PHE A 8 6.44 0.02 -11.79
C PHE A 8 4.92 0.10 -11.88
N LYS A 9 4.40 1.31 -12.08
CA LYS A 9 2.97 1.54 -12.34
C LYS A 9 2.79 1.96 -13.78
N ALA A 10 2.00 1.19 -14.53
CA ALA A 10 1.65 1.49 -15.90
C ALA A 10 0.14 1.77 -16.00
N ARG A 11 -0.23 2.75 -16.83
CA ARG A 11 -1.62 2.93 -17.24
C ARG A 11 -1.94 1.86 -18.28
N LEU A 12 -3.03 1.13 -18.06
CA LEU A 12 -3.50 0.11 -18.98
C LEU A 12 -4.73 0.63 -19.72
N GLU A 13 -4.76 0.43 -21.04
CA GLU A 13 -5.93 0.80 -21.87
C GLU A 13 -7.00 -0.29 -21.84
N ASN A 14 -6.59 -1.56 -21.72
CA ASN A 14 -7.50 -2.71 -21.70
C ASN A 14 -7.03 -3.74 -20.65
N LEU A 15 -7.82 -3.89 -19.59
CA LEU A 15 -7.51 -4.82 -18.50
C LEU A 15 -7.72 -6.29 -18.90
N ASP A 16 -8.65 -6.58 -19.80
CA ASP A 16 -9.00 -7.95 -20.17
C ASP A 16 -7.88 -8.60 -20.97
N VAL A 17 -7.28 -7.88 -21.93
CA VAL A 17 -6.10 -8.36 -22.69
C VAL A 17 -4.95 -8.74 -21.75
N ILE A 18 -4.70 -7.92 -20.73
CA ILE A 18 -3.63 -8.18 -19.75
C ILE A 18 -4.00 -9.35 -18.84
N ARG A 19 -5.27 -9.49 -18.43
CA ARG A 19 -5.75 -10.61 -17.63
C ARG A 19 -5.61 -11.94 -18.37
N GLU A 20 -5.96 -12.00 -19.66
CA GLU A 20 -5.78 -13.22 -20.46
C GLU A 20 -4.29 -13.59 -20.60
N LYS A 21 -3.42 -12.60 -20.84
CA LYS A 21 -1.97 -12.84 -20.86
C LYS A 21 -1.44 -13.29 -19.50
N LEU A 22 -1.93 -12.73 -18.40
CA LEU A 22 -1.49 -13.11 -17.05
C LEU A 22 -1.84 -14.58 -16.77
N ARG A 23 -3.02 -15.05 -17.20
CA ARG A 23 -3.45 -16.46 -17.02
C ARG A 23 -2.49 -17.47 -17.68
N THR A 24 -1.88 -17.12 -18.81
CA THR A 24 -0.91 -18.02 -19.46
C THR A 24 0.40 -18.16 -18.68
N LEU A 25 0.66 -17.28 -17.71
CA LEU A 25 1.84 -17.32 -16.83
C LEU A 25 1.61 -18.07 -15.52
N ASN A 26 0.46 -18.76 -15.38
CA ASN A 26 0.07 -19.56 -14.22
C ASN A 26 0.21 -18.80 -12.86
N PRO A 27 -0.48 -17.67 -12.70
CA PRO A 27 -0.34 -16.83 -11.52
C PRO A 27 -0.97 -17.51 -10.30
N ARG A 28 -0.47 -17.20 -9.10
CA ARG A 28 -1.16 -17.55 -7.87
C ARG A 28 -2.32 -16.57 -7.65
N GLU A 29 -3.55 -17.08 -7.72
CA GLU A 29 -4.74 -16.30 -7.38
C GLU A 29 -4.94 -16.26 -5.85
N VAL A 30 -5.06 -15.06 -5.30
CA VAL A 30 -5.25 -14.82 -3.85
C VAL A 30 -6.67 -14.33 -3.54
N GLY A 31 -7.33 -13.74 -4.54
CA GLY A 31 -8.65 -13.13 -4.42
C GLY A 31 -8.64 -11.62 -4.66
N THR A 32 -9.80 -11.01 -4.54
CA THR A 32 -9.99 -9.56 -4.65
C THR A 32 -9.91 -8.92 -3.27
N ASP A 33 -9.09 -7.89 -3.13
CA ASP A 33 -8.92 -7.15 -1.88
C ASP A 33 -9.51 -5.74 -1.99
N ARG A 34 -10.48 -5.42 -1.13
CA ARG A 34 -11.05 -4.07 -1.04
C ARG A 34 -10.25 -3.28 -0.01
N GLN A 35 -9.24 -2.57 -0.51
CA GLN A 35 -8.31 -1.84 0.32
C GLN A 35 -8.83 -0.45 0.69
N ARG A 36 -8.54 -0.04 1.93
CA ARG A 36 -8.65 1.32 2.44
C ARG A 36 -7.31 1.74 3.00
N ASP A 37 -6.71 2.78 2.42
CA ASP A 37 -5.45 3.35 2.89
C ASP A 37 -5.74 4.67 3.63
N THR A 38 -5.50 4.72 4.93
CA THR A 38 -5.59 5.94 5.74
C THR A 38 -4.20 6.53 5.96
N TYR A 39 -3.96 7.75 5.52
CA TYR A 39 -2.68 8.45 5.61
C TYR A 39 -2.67 9.41 6.80
N PHE A 40 -1.57 9.40 7.55
CA PHE A 40 -1.38 10.23 8.74
C PHE A 40 -0.28 11.27 8.51
N GLU A 41 -0.48 12.45 9.07
CA GLU A 41 0.55 13.49 9.08
C GLU A 41 1.70 13.10 10.02
N VAL A 42 2.91 13.12 9.47
CA VAL A 42 4.15 12.83 10.20
C VAL A 42 5.22 13.83 9.76
N ARG A 43 6.23 14.06 10.60
CA ARG A 43 7.28 15.07 10.35
C ARG A 43 7.99 14.87 9.02
N GLU A 44 8.30 13.62 8.66
CA GLU A 44 9.00 13.28 7.43
C GLU A 44 8.45 11.98 6.86
N GLY A 45 8.37 11.89 5.53
CA GLY A 45 7.88 10.71 4.83
C GLY A 45 6.36 10.60 4.85
N ARG A 46 5.86 9.38 4.71
CA ARG A 46 4.43 9.08 4.68
C ARG A 46 4.17 7.86 5.54
N LEU A 47 3.22 7.98 6.45
CA LEU A 47 2.69 6.89 7.24
C LEU A 47 1.28 6.57 6.76
N LYS A 48 0.99 5.30 6.49
CA LYS A 48 -0.35 4.85 6.18
C LYS A 48 -0.72 3.55 6.88
N LEU A 49 -1.96 3.48 7.32
CA LEU A 49 -2.62 2.24 7.72
C LEU A 49 -3.37 1.70 6.50
N ARG A 50 -2.97 0.52 6.03
CA ARG A 50 -3.67 -0.26 5.00
C ARG A 50 -4.57 -1.27 5.67
N GLU A 51 -5.83 -1.26 5.28
CA GLU A 51 -6.85 -2.18 5.74
C GLU A 51 -7.52 -2.86 4.55
N GLY A 52 -7.68 -4.18 4.63
CA GLY A 52 -8.23 -5.00 3.56
C GLY A 52 -8.77 -6.32 4.09
N ASN A 53 -9.52 -7.03 3.25
CA ASN A 53 -9.98 -8.38 3.57
C ASN A 53 -8.90 -9.45 3.36
N ILE A 54 -7.81 -9.10 2.64
CA ILE A 54 -6.68 -10.00 2.39
C ILE A 54 -5.42 -9.50 3.12
N GLU A 55 -5.05 -8.24 2.95
CA GLU A 55 -3.87 -7.67 3.59
C GLU A 55 -4.17 -6.50 4.51
N ASN A 56 -3.48 -6.49 5.65
CA ASN A 56 -3.54 -5.42 6.64
C ASN A 56 -2.12 -5.06 7.07
N SER A 57 -1.75 -3.78 7.02
CA SER A 57 -0.38 -3.35 7.34
C SER A 57 -0.29 -1.90 7.77
N LEU A 58 0.63 -1.60 8.68
CA LEU A 58 1.13 -0.26 8.92
C LEU A 58 2.41 -0.05 8.10
N ILE A 59 2.43 1.00 7.29
CA ILE A 59 3.47 1.22 6.29
C ILE A 59 4.02 2.64 6.44
N PHE A 60 5.32 2.75 6.70
CA PHE A 60 6.05 4.00 6.62
C PHE A 60 7.04 3.96 5.46
N TYR A 61 7.10 5.04 4.68
CA TYR A 61 8.06 5.15 3.58
C TYR A 61 8.45 6.60 3.31
N ARG A 62 9.64 6.77 2.76
CA ARG A 62 10.11 8.04 2.21
C ARG A 62 10.18 7.89 0.70
N ARG A 63 9.54 8.80 -0.01
CA ARG A 63 9.58 8.85 -1.47
C ARG A 63 9.86 10.29 -1.89
N THR A 64 10.77 10.46 -2.85
CA THR A 64 10.94 11.72 -3.57
C THR A 64 9.79 11.88 -4.59
N ASP A 65 9.29 13.09 -4.76
CA ASP A 65 8.18 13.37 -5.70
C ASP A 65 8.62 13.36 -7.18
N GLN A 66 9.78 12.78 -7.50
CA GLN A 66 10.28 12.67 -8.88
C GLN A 66 9.56 11.56 -9.66
N ALA A 67 9.46 11.76 -10.98
CA ALA A 67 8.72 10.89 -11.90
C ALA A 67 9.46 9.60 -12.30
N ALA A 68 10.79 9.57 -12.18
CA ALA A 68 11.62 8.38 -12.44
C ALA A 68 11.58 7.39 -11.26
N THR A 69 12.05 6.15 -11.50
CA THR A 69 11.99 4.97 -10.62
C THR A 69 12.03 5.27 -9.12
N ARG A 70 11.03 4.73 -8.41
CA ARG A 70 10.66 5.13 -7.03
C ARG A 70 11.30 4.23 -5.99
N ASP A 71 12.61 4.28 -5.86
CA ASP A 71 13.28 3.58 -4.78
C ASP A 71 12.76 4.11 -3.45
N SER A 72 12.02 3.26 -2.74
CA SER A 72 11.43 3.60 -1.45
C SER A 72 11.98 2.63 -0.43
N LEU A 73 12.65 3.17 0.59
CA LEU A 73 12.90 2.43 1.81
C LEU A 73 11.57 2.35 2.56
N VAL A 74 10.99 1.15 2.58
CA VAL A 74 9.69 0.90 3.19
C VAL A 74 9.89 0.13 4.49
N TYR A 75 9.30 0.66 5.55
CA TYR A 75 9.09 -0.05 6.80
C TYR A 75 7.66 -0.56 6.80
N LEU A 76 7.51 -1.88 6.67
CA LEU A 76 6.22 -2.54 6.67
C LEU A 76 6.11 -3.41 7.93
N ALA A 77 4.98 -3.25 8.61
CA ALA A 77 4.53 -4.11 9.69
C ALA A 77 3.15 -4.68 9.32
N SER A 78 3.07 -6.00 9.17
CA SER A 78 1.79 -6.69 9.06
C SER A 78 1.06 -6.61 10.40
N ILE A 79 -0.25 -6.39 10.38
CA ILE A 79 -1.06 -6.21 11.57
C ILE A 79 -2.24 -7.17 11.56
N SER A 80 -2.56 -7.73 12.72
CA SER A 80 -3.68 -8.67 12.88
C SER A 80 -4.99 -7.97 13.22
N TYR A 81 -4.93 -6.79 13.86
CA TYR A 81 -6.09 -6.07 14.40
C TYR A 81 -6.12 -4.62 13.92
N PRO A 82 -6.33 -4.38 12.62
CA PRO A 82 -6.31 -3.03 12.04
C PRO A 82 -7.38 -2.09 12.63
N SER A 83 -8.55 -2.64 12.99
CA SER A 83 -9.65 -1.91 13.63
C SER A 83 -9.32 -1.40 15.02
N GLU A 84 -8.42 -2.08 15.75
CA GLU A 84 -7.95 -1.65 17.08
C GLU A 84 -6.83 -0.62 16.97
N LEU A 85 -5.96 -0.77 15.96
CA LEU A 85 -4.85 0.16 15.74
C LEU A 85 -5.31 1.51 15.18
N ARG A 86 -6.34 1.52 14.34
CA ARG A 86 -6.88 2.75 13.73
C ARG A 86 -7.22 3.84 14.76
N PRO A 87 -8.07 3.62 15.77
CA PRO A 87 -8.43 4.67 16.73
C PRO A 87 -7.21 5.18 17.51
N VAL A 88 -6.20 4.34 17.76
CA VAL A 88 -4.95 4.76 18.40
C VAL A 88 -4.19 5.75 17.50
N LEU A 89 -4.08 5.44 16.19
CA LEU A 89 -3.40 6.32 15.24
C LEU A 89 -4.17 7.61 15.00
N GLU A 90 -5.50 7.55 14.89
CA GLU A 90 -6.37 8.72 14.73
C GLU A 90 -6.32 9.65 15.95
N ALA A 91 -6.18 9.11 17.15
CA ALA A 91 -6.00 9.90 18.37
C ALA A 91 -4.60 10.52 18.46
N ALA A 92 -3.58 9.86 17.91
CA ALA A 92 -2.19 10.28 18.00
C ALA A 92 -1.76 11.25 16.89
N LEU A 93 -2.32 11.13 15.69
CA LEU A 93 -1.85 11.82 14.48
C LEU A 93 -3.04 12.31 13.64
N PRO A 94 -2.97 13.53 13.07
CA PRO A 94 -3.96 14.00 12.11
C PRO A 94 -4.03 13.10 10.86
N ILE A 95 -5.24 12.92 10.33
CA ILE A 95 -5.45 12.25 9.05
C ILE A 95 -5.25 13.26 7.92
N SER A 96 -4.42 12.91 6.93
CA SER A 96 -4.19 13.73 5.73
C SER A 96 -5.02 13.29 4.52
N ALA A 97 -5.31 11.99 4.39
CA ALA A 97 -6.13 11.45 3.31
C ALA A 97 -6.67 10.05 3.64
N VAL A 98 -7.78 9.68 3.01
CA VAL A 98 -8.30 8.30 2.98
C VAL A 98 -8.57 7.95 1.52
N VAL A 99 -8.00 6.84 1.05
CA VAL A 99 -8.10 6.36 -0.34
C VAL A 99 -8.63 4.95 -0.38
#